data_AF-A0A957F5R6-F1
#
_entry.id   AF-A0A957F5R6-F1
#
_cell.length_a   1.000
_cell.length_b   1.000
_cell.length_c   1.000
_cell.angle_alpha   90.00
_cell.angle_beta   90.00
_cell.angle_gamma   90.00
#
_symmetry.space_group_name_H-M   'P 1'
#
loop_
_entity.id
_entity.type
_entity.pdbx_description
1 polymer ?
#
loop_
_entity_poly.entity_id
_entity_poly.type
_entity_poly.pdbx_seq_one_letter_code
_entity_poly.pdbx_strand_id
1 'polypeptide(L)'
;FEGRGKLTEVWDPDSPPDHRSELGTVVLLVEAEPERFASLNGAVQETRAAGVQATIVSRYVFFKPRIFATIAPGLTAAGKLKVADEMIAALQAYVDGLGSAAPAEGAKLLEALQGVDDVSEATIVDVIVWKSDLSKPASETLVEAIVTAVQGAGTDPAALKAAVSTAVSQTPPLVPTSTRIPDRSLLQSLDGGSATDEQIEAGDFQIIAEVDGQPGWVVLDIEQADIVLQESS
;
A
#
# COMPACT_ATOMS: atom_id res chain seq x y z
N PHE A 1 3.57 -20.36 -12.30
CA PHE A 1 4.24 -19.06 -12.27
C PHE A 1 5.38 -19.13 -11.27
N GLU A 2 6.62 -18.84 -11.67
CA GLU A 2 7.80 -18.86 -10.79
C GLU A 2 7.76 -17.81 -9.65
N GLY A 3 6.73 -16.96 -9.58
CA GLY A 3 6.60 -15.89 -8.58
C GLY A 3 5.66 -16.14 -7.39
N ARG A 4 5.13 -17.35 -7.18
CA ARG A 4 4.23 -17.73 -6.05
C ARG A 4 2.96 -16.87 -5.83
N GLY A 5 2.66 -15.89 -6.68
CA GLY A 5 1.37 -15.18 -6.66
C GLY A 5 0.21 -16.08 -7.10
N LYS A 6 -0.96 -15.89 -6.49
CA LYS A 6 -2.20 -16.60 -6.85
C LYS A 6 -3.14 -15.64 -7.57
N LEU A 7 -3.50 -15.95 -8.80
CA LEU A 7 -4.54 -15.22 -9.52
C LEU A 7 -5.89 -15.51 -8.85
N THR A 8 -6.57 -14.47 -8.39
CA THR A 8 -7.85 -14.59 -7.67
C THR A 8 -9.01 -14.20 -8.56
N GLU A 9 -8.90 -13.10 -9.30
CA GLU A 9 -9.95 -12.61 -10.20
C GLU A 9 -9.35 -12.08 -11.50
N VAL A 10 -10.13 -12.16 -12.58
CA VAL A 10 -9.79 -11.69 -13.92
C VAL A 10 -10.95 -10.85 -14.43
N TRP A 11 -10.63 -9.67 -14.94
CA TRP A 11 -11.55 -8.87 -15.74
C TRP A 11 -11.05 -8.83 -17.17
N ASP A 12 -11.80 -9.44 -18.08
CA ASP A 12 -11.51 -9.45 -19.52
C ASP A 12 -12.75 -9.07 -20.34
N PRO A 13 -12.62 -8.83 -21.66
CA PRO A 13 -13.76 -8.39 -22.48
C PRO A 13 -14.86 -9.44 -22.67
N ASP A 14 -14.52 -10.72 -22.48
CA ASP A 14 -15.41 -11.86 -22.65
C ASP A 14 -16.11 -12.26 -21.34
N SER A 15 -15.71 -11.65 -20.22
CA SER A 15 -16.25 -11.90 -18.89
C SER A 15 -17.69 -11.41 -18.71
N PRO A 16 -18.42 -11.90 -17.69
CA PRO A 16 -19.73 -11.39 -17.30
C PRO A 16 -19.71 -9.88 -17.01
N PRO A 17 -20.85 -9.16 -17.09
CA PRO A 17 -20.87 -7.69 -17.05
C PRO A 17 -20.18 -7.04 -15.84
N ASP A 18 -20.25 -7.68 -14.67
CA ASP A 18 -19.61 -7.25 -13.41
C ASP A 18 -18.09 -7.46 -13.41
N HIS A 19 -17.58 -8.36 -14.26
CA HIS A 19 -16.16 -8.64 -14.44
C HIS A 19 -15.65 -8.25 -15.84
N ARG A 20 -16.42 -7.47 -16.61
CA ARG A 20 -16.05 -7.14 -17.99
C ARG A 20 -15.12 -5.93 -18.06
N SER A 21 -14.00 -6.09 -18.76
CA SER A 21 -13.09 -5.00 -19.13
C SER A 21 -13.39 -4.46 -20.53
N GLU A 22 -12.73 -3.37 -20.92
CA GLU A 22 -12.80 -2.86 -22.29
C GLU A 22 -11.98 -3.73 -23.25
N LEU A 23 -12.36 -3.77 -24.52
CA LEU A 23 -11.61 -4.52 -25.54
C LEU A 23 -10.13 -4.09 -25.57
N GLY A 24 -9.23 -5.06 -25.57
CA GLY A 24 -7.79 -4.83 -25.52
C GLY A 24 -7.25 -4.53 -24.11
N THR A 25 -8.07 -4.62 -23.07
CA THR A 25 -7.64 -4.45 -21.67
C THR A 25 -7.94 -5.69 -20.84
N VAL A 26 -7.06 -6.04 -19.90
CA VAL A 26 -7.28 -7.10 -18.92
C VAL A 26 -6.79 -6.63 -17.56
N VAL A 27 -7.60 -6.82 -16.52
CA VAL A 27 -7.20 -6.60 -15.13
C VAL A 27 -7.06 -7.96 -14.45
N LEU A 28 -5.94 -8.17 -13.78
CA LEU A 28 -5.61 -9.39 -13.05
C LEU A 28 -5.49 -9.02 -11.57
N LEU A 29 -6.38 -9.53 -10.74
CA LEU A 29 -6.22 -9.43 -9.31
C LEU A 29 -5.44 -10.63 -8.82
N VAL A 30 -4.34 -10.35 -8.14
CA VAL A 30 -3.45 -11.37 -7.59
C VAL A 30 -3.37 -11.20 -6.08
N GLU A 31 -3.33 -12.33 -5.40
CA GLU A 31 -2.88 -12.42 -4.02
C GLU A 31 -1.36 -12.64 -4.06
N ALA A 32 -0.61 -11.67 -3.57
CA ALA A 32 0.84 -11.70 -3.55
C ALA A 32 1.39 -10.86 -2.40
N GLU A 33 2.52 -11.28 -1.85
CA GLU A 33 3.32 -10.48 -0.91
C GLU A 33 3.74 -9.15 -1.57
N PRO A 34 3.71 -8.02 -0.83
CA PRO A 34 4.06 -6.70 -1.37
C PRO A 34 5.42 -6.65 -2.07
N GLU A 35 6.44 -7.29 -1.48
CA GLU A 35 7.81 -7.35 -2.00
C GLU A 35 7.93 -8.09 -3.35
N ARG A 36 7.01 -9.01 -3.64
CA ARG A 36 7.01 -9.79 -4.89
C ARG A 36 6.22 -9.14 -6.01
N PHE A 37 5.37 -8.17 -5.67
CA PHE A 37 4.43 -7.57 -6.60
C PHE A 37 5.11 -6.97 -7.83
N ALA A 38 6.23 -6.27 -7.64
CA ALA A 38 6.98 -5.66 -8.74
C ALA A 38 7.51 -6.70 -9.74
N SER A 39 8.02 -7.83 -9.24
CA SER A 39 8.51 -8.93 -10.08
C SER A 39 7.37 -9.60 -10.85
N LEU A 40 6.24 -9.85 -10.18
CA LEU A 40 5.04 -10.40 -10.83
C LEU A 40 4.51 -9.48 -11.93
N ASN A 41 4.46 -8.17 -11.67
CA ASN A 41 4.07 -7.18 -12.68
C ASN A 41 5.01 -7.23 -13.88
N GLY A 42 6.33 -7.21 -13.66
CA GLY A 42 7.32 -7.35 -14.72
C GLY A 42 7.08 -8.58 -15.61
N ALA A 43 6.90 -9.75 -15.01
CA ALA A 43 6.68 -11.01 -15.73
C ALA A 43 5.40 -11.00 -16.60
N VAL A 44 4.31 -10.38 -16.14
CA VAL A 44 3.09 -10.23 -16.95
C VAL A 44 3.31 -9.24 -18.09
N GLN A 45 4.00 -8.13 -17.84
CA GLN A 45 4.27 -7.14 -18.89
C GLN A 45 5.19 -7.69 -19.99
N GLU A 46 6.08 -8.63 -19.67
CA GLU A 46 6.93 -9.33 -20.65
C GLU A 46 6.16 -10.36 -21.48
N THR A 47 5.13 -10.99 -20.91
CA THR A 47 4.42 -12.13 -21.54
C THR A 47 3.09 -11.75 -22.18
N ARG A 48 2.58 -10.54 -21.96
CA ARG A 48 1.31 -10.08 -22.55
C ARG A 48 1.38 -10.04 -24.08
N ALA A 49 0.25 -10.32 -24.72
CA ALA A 49 0.12 -10.18 -26.16
C ALA A 49 0.25 -8.70 -26.59
N ALA A 50 0.85 -8.47 -27.76
CA ALA A 50 0.91 -7.15 -28.36
C ALA A 50 -0.50 -6.59 -28.58
N GLY A 51 -0.72 -5.32 -28.21
CA GLY A 51 -2.04 -4.68 -28.30
C GLY A 51 -2.99 -4.97 -27.13
N VAL A 52 -2.57 -5.79 -26.15
CA VAL A 52 -3.31 -5.99 -24.89
C VAL A 52 -2.64 -5.19 -23.78
N GLN A 53 -3.40 -4.33 -23.10
CA GLN A 53 -3.01 -3.67 -21.87
C GLN A 53 -3.36 -4.58 -20.69
N ALA A 54 -2.35 -5.13 -20.02
CA ALA A 54 -2.53 -5.93 -18.82
C ALA A 54 -2.23 -5.08 -17.57
N THR A 55 -3.13 -5.10 -16.61
CA THR A 55 -2.99 -4.44 -15.32
C THR A 55 -3.02 -5.50 -14.23
N ILE A 56 -2.02 -5.52 -13.35
CA ILE A 56 -2.07 -6.35 -12.14
C ILE A 56 -2.42 -5.48 -10.94
N VAL A 57 -3.41 -5.87 -10.16
CA VAL A 57 -3.79 -5.25 -8.87
C VAL A 57 -3.63 -6.28 -7.74
N SER A 58 -3.47 -5.84 -6.48
CA SER A 58 -3.43 -6.70 -5.29
C SER A 58 -4.09 -5.99 -4.11
N ARG A 59 -4.67 -6.76 -3.18
CA ARG A 59 -5.35 -6.25 -1.98
C ARG A 59 -4.34 -5.98 -0.87
N TYR A 60 -4.08 -4.70 -0.60
CA TYR A 60 -3.22 -4.27 0.49
C TYR A 60 -3.95 -3.37 1.48
N VAL A 61 -3.64 -3.54 2.76
CA VAL A 61 -4.05 -2.65 3.85
C VAL A 61 -2.80 -1.97 4.38
N PHE A 62 -2.63 -0.71 4.02
CA PHE A 62 -1.51 0.10 4.49
C PHE A 62 -1.86 0.69 5.84
N PHE A 63 -0.92 0.70 6.77
CA PHE A 63 -1.09 1.40 8.04
C PHE A 63 0.16 2.18 8.42
N LYS A 64 -0.06 3.37 8.99
CA LYS A 64 0.96 4.30 9.47
C LYS A 64 0.74 4.59 10.94
N PRO A 65 1.49 3.95 11.85
CA PRO A 65 1.43 4.28 13.27
C PRO A 65 2.17 5.60 13.54
N ARG A 66 1.63 6.41 14.43
CA ARG A 66 2.30 7.57 15.05
C ARG A 66 2.81 7.12 16.41
N ILE A 67 4.10 7.27 16.65
CA ILE A 67 4.76 6.67 17.80
C ILE A 67 5.40 7.75 18.67
N PHE A 68 5.22 7.61 19.96
CA PHE A 68 6.00 8.29 20.97
C PHE A 68 6.87 7.25 21.69
N ALA A 69 8.17 7.49 21.77
CA ALA A 69 9.08 6.59 22.47
C ALA A 69 10.03 7.34 23.40
N THR A 70 10.18 6.79 24.60
CA THR A 70 11.19 7.21 25.57
C THR A 70 12.47 6.42 25.32
N ILE A 71 13.59 7.14 25.19
CA ILE A 71 14.90 6.58 24.88
C ILE A 71 15.94 6.89 25.97
N ALA A 72 17.04 6.14 25.97
CA ALA A 72 18.17 6.36 26.87
C ALA A 72 18.73 7.80 26.77
N PRO A 73 19.18 8.38 27.89
CA PRO A 73 19.68 9.76 27.90
C PRO A 73 21.08 9.88 27.29
N GLY A 74 21.39 11.06 26.77
CA GLY A 74 22.74 11.38 26.28
C GLY A 74 23.07 10.80 24.90
N LEU A 75 22.07 10.37 24.13
CA LEU A 75 22.25 9.91 22.75
C LEU A 75 22.58 11.10 21.84
N THR A 76 23.58 10.90 20.97
CA THR A 76 23.88 11.88 19.91
C THR A 76 22.73 11.97 18.90
N ALA A 77 22.68 13.02 18.09
CA ALA A 77 21.69 13.13 17.02
C ALA A 77 21.71 11.92 16.06
N ALA A 78 22.91 11.42 15.72
CA ALA A 78 23.06 10.21 14.92
C ALA A 78 22.56 8.94 15.64
N GLY A 79 22.77 8.87 16.95
CA GLY A 79 22.23 7.78 17.79
C GLY A 79 20.70 7.75 17.79
N LYS A 80 20.05 8.91 17.88
CA LYS A 80 18.58 9.01 17.82
C LYS A 80 18.01 8.57 16.47
N LEU A 81 18.67 8.96 15.37
CA LEU A 81 18.28 8.50 14.03
C LEU A 81 18.42 6.98 13.90
N LYS A 82 19.51 6.42 14.44
CA LYS A 82 19.73 4.97 14.47
C LYS A 82 18.62 4.24 15.23
N VAL A 83 18.23 4.73 16.42
CA VAL A 83 17.13 4.13 17.19
C VAL A 83 15.81 4.17 16.41
N ALA A 84 15.49 5.30 15.75
CA ALA A 84 14.31 5.38 14.91
C ALA A 84 14.34 4.36 13.74
N ASP A 85 15.49 4.19 13.08
CA ASP A 85 15.66 3.19 12.02
C ASP A 85 15.51 1.75 12.56
N GLU A 86 16.03 1.47 13.75
CA GLU A 86 15.91 0.17 14.41
C GLU A 86 14.46 -0.13 14.83
N MET A 87 13.70 0.88 15.28
CA MET A 87 12.26 0.77 15.52
C MET A 87 11.47 0.45 14.25
N ILE A 88 11.76 1.15 13.15
CA ILE A 88 11.13 0.88 11.85
C ILE A 88 11.45 -0.56 11.40
N ALA A 89 12.72 -0.98 11.52
CA ALA A 89 13.13 -2.33 11.16
C ALA A 89 12.46 -3.42 12.02
N ALA A 90 12.30 -3.17 13.32
CA ALA A 90 11.61 -4.11 14.22
C ALA A 90 10.13 -4.28 13.87
N LEU A 91 9.42 -3.17 13.59
CA LEU A 91 8.04 -3.21 13.11
C LEU A 91 7.94 -3.91 11.76
N GLN A 92 8.84 -3.61 10.83
CA GLN A 92 8.88 -4.24 9.51
C GLN A 92 9.08 -5.76 9.63
N ALA A 93 10.02 -6.20 10.48
CA ALA A 93 10.27 -7.63 10.70
C ALA A 93 9.05 -8.38 11.26
N TYR A 94 8.25 -7.73 12.13
CA TYR A 94 6.99 -8.30 12.58
C TYR A 94 5.97 -8.41 11.42
N VAL A 95 5.79 -7.33 10.65
CA VAL A 95 4.83 -7.29 9.54
C VAL A 95 5.20 -8.25 8.41
N ASP A 96 6.48 -8.40 8.09
CA ASP A 96 6.98 -9.36 7.09
C ASP A 96 6.70 -10.82 7.49
N GLY A 97 6.51 -11.08 8.79
CA GLY A 97 6.11 -12.39 9.31
C GLY A 97 4.62 -12.71 9.15
N LEU A 98 3.80 -11.73 8.75
CA LEU A 98 2.35 -11.89 8.61
C LEU A 98 1.99 -12.48 7.25
N GLY A 99 1.08 -13.46 7.25
CA GLY A 99 0.51 -14.01 6.03
C GLY A 99 -0.70 -13.22 5.53
N SER A 100 -1.26 -13.64 4.38
CA SER A 100 -2.52 -13.10 3.91
C SER A 100 -3.65 -13.32 4.92
N ALA A 101 -4.55 -12.33 5.04
CA ALA A 101 -5.63 -12.24 6.04
C ALA A 101 -5.18 -12.20 7.52
N ALA A 102 -3.88 -12.26 7.82
CA ALA A 102 -3.40 -12.12 9.18
C ALA A 102 -3.44 -10.64 9.61
N PRO A 103 -4.16 -10.30 10.69
CA PRO A 103 -4.16 -8.93 11.19
C PRO A 103 -2.81 -8.56 11.79
N ALA A 104 -2.47 -7.27 11.76
CA ALA A 104 -1.38 -6.73 12.57
C ALA A 104 -1.95 -6.31 13.94
N GLU A 105 -1.46 -6.94 15.01
CA GLU A 105 -1.95 -6.75 16.38
C GLU A 105 -1.18 -5.64 17.09
N GLY A 106 -1.91 -4.70 17.72
CA GLY A 106 -1.33 -3.57 18.44
C GLY A 106 -0.34 -3.99 19.53
N ALA A 107 -0.70 -4.99 20.32
CA ALA A 107 0.17 -5.55 21.36
C ALA A 107 1.50 -6.10 20.78
N LYS A 108 1.46 -6.72 19.60
CA LYS A 108 2.66 -7.24 18.93
C LYS A 108 3.53 -6.14 18.31
N LEU A 109 2.90 -5.08 17.82
CA LEU A 109 3.61 -3.88 17.37
C LEU A 109 4.34 -3.22 18.56
N LEU A 110 3.67 -3.06 19.71
CA LEU A 110 4.30 -2.51 20.92
C LEU A 110 5.41 -3.42 21.46
N GLU A 111 5.21 -4.75 21.46
CA GLU A 111 6.23 -5.72 21.85
C GLU A 111 7.49 -5.58 20.96
N ALA A 112 7.31 -5.42 19.64
CA ALA A 112 8.42 -5.23 18.72
C ALA A 112 9.19 -3.93 19.00
N LEU A 113 8.49 -2.83 19.31
CA LEU A 113 9.11 -1.55 19.65
C LEU A 113 9.90 -1.60 20.97
N GLN A 114 9.34 -2.26 21.99
CA GLN A 114 9.99 -2.42 23.29
C GLN A 114 11.20 -3.36 23.23
N GLY A 115 11.34 -4.16 22.17
CA GLY A 115 12.51 -5.00 21.92
C GLY A 115 13.72 -4.27 21.33
N VAL A 116 13.59 -2.98 21.00
CA VAL A 116 14.68 -2.18 20.41
C VAL A 116 15.60 -1.66 21.49
N ASP A 117 16.91 -1.79 21.28
CA ASP A 117 17.92 -1.25 22.19
C ASP A 117 17.74 0.28 22.37
N ASP A 118 18.05 0.76 23.57
CA ASP A 118 17.87 2.16 23.99
C ASP A 118 16.42 2.67 24.07
N VAL A 119 15.39 1.87 23.75
CA VAL A 119 13.97 2.20 23.99
C VAL A 119 13.54 1.68 25.36
N SER A 120 13.07 2.56 26.24
CA SER A 120 12.57 2.19 27.57
C SER A 120 11.04 2.12 27.65
N GLU A 121 10.35 2.91 26.82
CA GLU A 121 8.91 2.92 26.70
C GLU A 121 8.53 3.31 25.27
N ALA A 122 7.47 2.71 24.74
CA ALA A 122 6.91 3.07 23.44
C ALA A 122 5.40 3.02 23.51
N THR A 123 4.76 4.02 22.92
CA THR A 123 3.31 4.17 22.83
C THR A 123 2.95 4.51 21.39
N ILE A 124 1.94 3.84 20.85
CA ILE A 124 1.32 4.19 19.57
C ILE A 124 0.19 5.15 19.90
N VAL A 125 0.26 6.39 19.43
CA VAL A 125 -0.71 7.45 19.77
C VAL A 125 -1.82 7.60 18.74
N ASP A 126 -1.58 7.15 17.51
CA ASP A 126 -2.58 7.13 16.44
C ASP A 126 -2.15 6.09 15.38
N VAL A 127 -3.11 5.61 14.61
CA VAL A 127 -2.87 4.74 13.46
C VAL A 127 -3.75 5.20 12.31
N ILE A 128 -3.12 5.56 11.20
CA ILE A 128 -3.81 5.90 9.96
C ILE A 128 -3.82 4.67 9.07
N VAL A 129 -4.98 4.31 8.53
CA VAL A 129 -5.15 3.09 7.72
C VAL A 129 -5.75 3.43 6.37
N TRP A 130 -5.25 2.76 5.33
CA TRP A 130 -5.74 2.84 3.97
C TRP A 130 -5.86 1.46 3.36
N LYS A 131 -6.77 1.30 2.41
CA LYS A 131 -6.78 0.16 1.48
C LYS A 131 -6.24 0.54 0.11
N SER A 132 -5.66 -0.44 -0.57
CA SER A 132 -5.34 -0.35 -1.99
C SER A 132 -6.61 -0.02 -2.79
N ASP A 133 -6.51 0.96 -3.67
CA ASP A 133 -7.56 1.20 -4.65
C ASP A 133 -7.53 0.09 -5.72
N LEU A 134 -8.60 -0.71 -5.74
CA LEU A 134 -8.79 -1.78 -6.73
C LEU A 134 -9.65 -1.31 -7.90
N SER A 135 -10.10 -0.05 -7.91
CA SER A 135 -10.81 0.49 -9.05
C SER A 135 -9.91 0.45 -10.29
N LYS A 136 -10.54 0.23 -11.45
CA LYS A 136 -9.85 0.16 -12.74
C LYS A 136 -8.82 1.30 -12.81
N PRO A 137 -7.54 1.04 -13.16
CA PRO A 137 -6.54 2.12 -13.27
C PRO A 137 -7.18 3.20 -14.10
N ALA A 138 -7.35 4.37 -13.49
CA ALA A 138 -8.24 5.40 -13.97
C ALA A 138 -8.06 5.58 -15.48
N SER A 139 -8.94 4.96 -16.26
CA SER A 139 -9.10 5.29 -17.67
C SER A 139 -9.40 6.79 -17.77
N GLU A 140 -10.01 7.37 -16.73
CA GLU A 140 -10.08 8.81 -16.48
C GLU A 140 -8.74 9.54 -16.52
N THR A 141 -7.64 9.07 -15.91
CA THR A 141 -6.38 9.83 -15.90
C THR A 141 -5.67 9.85 -17.26
N LEU A 142 -5.68 8.73 -18.00
CA LEU A 142 -5.13 8.68 -19.35
C LEU A 142 -6.06 9.41 -20.34
N VAL A 143 -7.37 9.26 -20.20
CA VAL A 143 -8.35 9.97 -21.04
C VAL A 143 -8.29 11.47 -20.76
N GLU A 144 -8.17 11.91 -19.51
CA GLU A 144 -7.96 13.32 -19.16
C GLU A 144 -6.60 13.84 -19.66
N ALA A 145 -5.53 13.05 -19.55
CA ALA A 145 -4.22 13.42 -20.10
C ALA A 145 -4.26 13.54 -21.63
N ILE A 146 -4.96 12.62 -22.32
CA ILE A 146 -5.19 12.67 -23.77
C ILE A 146 -6.08 13.84 -24.13
N VAL A 147 -7.18 14.07 -23.41
CA VAL A 147 -8.11 15.19 -23.63
C VAL A 147 -7.38 16.52 -23.44
N THR A 148 -6.57 16.65 -22.38
CA THR A 148 -5.75 17.83 -22.10
C THR A 148 -4.70 18.04 -23.19
N ALA A 149 -4.02 16.98 -23.63
CA ALA A 149 -3.03 17.03 -24.70
C ALA A 149 -3.64 17.40 -26.06
N VAL A 150 -4.84 16.88 -26.36
CA VAL A 150 -5.61 17.18 -27.57
C VAL A 150 -6.13 18.63 -27.54
N GLN A 151 -6.61 19.11 -26.39
CA GLN A 151 -7.02 20.51 -26.21
C GLN A 151 -5.86 21.49 -26.40
N GLY A 152 -4.64 21.12 -25.97
CA GLY A 152 -3.43 21.93 -26.17
C GLY A 152 -2.86 21.92 -27.59
N ALA A 153 -3.11 20.87 -28.38
CA ALA A 153 -2.56 20.71 -29.73
C ALA A 153 -3.35 21.43 -30.84
N GLY A 154 -4.60 21.84 -30.58
CA GLY A 154 -5.46 22.49 -31.58
C GLY A 154 -5.89 21.53 -32.70
N THR A 155 -5.99 22.02 -33.95
CA THR A 155 -6.50 21.24 -35.10
C THR A 155 -5.43 20.69 -36.04
N ASP A 156 -4.14 20.86 -35.73
CA ASP A 156 -3.05 20.34 -36.58
C ASP A 156 -2.91 18.81 -36.40
N PRO A 157 -3.12 18.00 -37.46
CA PRO A 157 -3.02 16.55 -37.38
C PRO A 157 -1.65 16.04 -36.92
N ALA A 158 -0.56 16.74 -37.26
CA ALA A 158 0.79 16.33 -36.86
C ALA A 158 1.04 16.63 -35.37
N ALA A 159 0.62 17.81 -34.90
CA ALA A 159 0.67 18.19 -33.49
C ALA A 159 -0.23 17.31 -32.61
N LEU A 160 -1.45 16.98 -33.08
CA LEU A 160 -2.36 16.06 -32.39
C LEU A 160 -1.75 14.67 -32.23
N LYS A 161 -1.16 14.12 -33.29
CA LYS A 161 -0.52 12.81 -33.25
C LYS A 161 0.68 12.80 -32.29
N ALA A 162 1.50 13.85 -32.30
CA ALA A 162 2.62 13.99 -31.38
C ALA A 162 2.15 14.15 -29.92
N ALA A 163 1.11 14.95 -29.67
CA ALA A 163 0.55 15.20 -28.34
C ALA A 163 -0.08 13.93 -27.74
N VAL A 164 -0.88 13.19 -28.50
CA VAL A 164 -1.44 11.90 -28.08
C VAL A 164 -0.31 10.89 -27.84
N SER A 165 0.66 10.79 -28.75
CA SER A 165 1.79 9.87 -28.58
C SER A 165 2.64 10.21 -27.35
N THR A 166 2.77 11.50 -27.01
CA THR A 166 3.49 11.97 -25.82
C THR A 166 2.68 11.66 -24.56
N ALA A 167 1.38 11.94 -24.53
CA ALA A 167 0.50 11.59 -23.40
C ALA A 167 0.53 10.08 -23.13
N VAL A 168 0.45 9.24 -24.16
CA VAL A 168 0.52 7.78 -24.03
C VAL A 168 1.91 7.30 -23.60
N SER A 169 2.99 7.97 -24.01
CA SER A 169 4.37 7.55 -23.66
C SER A 169 4.85 8.09 -22.31
N GLN A 170 4.30 9.21 -21.86
CA GLN A 170 4.68 9.89 -20.62
C GLN A 170 3.73 9.62 -19.46
N THR A 171 2.54 9.07 -19.71
CA THR A 171 1.71 8.49 -18.65
C THR A 171 2.42 7.22 -18.21
N PRO A 172 3.08 7.22 -17.04
CA PRO A 172 3.68 5.99 -16.54
C PRO A 172 2.55 4.97 -16.37
N PRO A 173 2.77 3.67 -16.58
CA PRO A 173 1.82 2.68 -16.10
C PRO A 173 1.59 2.98 -14.61
N LEU A 174 0.37 3.41 -14.27
CA LEU A 174 -0.04 3.57 -12.88
C LEU A 174 0.29 2.25 -12.20
N VAL A 175 1.13 2.29 -11.16
CA VAL A 175 1.40 1.12 -10.34
C VAL A 175 0.05 0.79 -9.71
N PRO A 176 -0.64 -0.31 -10.06
CA PRO A 176 -2.08 -0.41 -9.82
C PRO A 176 -2.47 -0.67 -8.35
N THR A 177 -1.59 -0.30 -7.42
CA THR A 177 -1.76 -0.38 -5.97
C THR A 177 -1.20 0.87 -5.26
N SER A 178 -0.77 1.90 -6.00
CA SER A 178 -0.19 3.13 -5.42
C SER A 178 -1.25 4.12 -4.93
N THR A 179 -2.46 4.03 -5.45
CA THR A 179 -3.59 4.84 -4.97
C THR A 179 -4.13 4.18 -3.71
N ARG A 180 -4.22 4.96 -2.63
CA ARG A 180 -4.61 4.50 -1.30
C ARG A 180 -5.89 5.23 -0.88
N ILE A 181 -6.91 4.49 -0.47
CA ILE A 181 -8.18 5.04 0.01
C ILE A 181 -8.17 4.96 1.54
N PRO A 182 -8.26 6.09 2.27
CA PRO A 182 -8.35 6.07 3.73
C PRO A 182 -9.56 5.25 4.19
N ASP A 183 -9.36 4.34 5.12
CA ASP A 183 -10.42 3.46 5.63
C ASP A 183 -10.17 3.11 7.10
N ARG A 184 -10.70 3.93 8.01
CA ARG A 184 -10.56 3.73 9.47
C ARG A 184 -11.35 2.51 9.97
N SER A 185 -12.26 1.93 9.18
CA SER A 185 -12.98 0.72 9.58
C SER A 185 -12.10 -0.53 9.65
N LEU A 186 -10.92 -0.46 9.02
CA LEU A 186 -9.87 -1.48 9.07
C LEU A 186 -9.03 -1.40 10.35
N LEU A 187 -9.16 -0.33 11.14
CA LEU A 187 -8.59 -0.21 12.47
C LEU A 187 -9.67 -0.54 13.51
N GLN A 188 -9.56 -1.71 14.13
CA GLN A 188 -10.57 -2.21 15.05
C GLN A 188 -9.99 -2.45 16.44
N SER A 189 -10.83 -2.32 17.46
CA SER A 189 -10.54 -2.89 18.76
C SER A 189 -10.54 -4.42 18.68
N LEU A 190 -10.03 -5.09 19.71
CA LEU A 190 -10.07 -6.56 19.79
C LEU A 190 -11.50 -7.12 19.82
N ASP A 191 -12.48 -6.30 20.21
CA ASP A 191 -13.91 -6.65 20.20
C ASP A 191 -14.58 -6.47 18.83
N GLY A 192 -13.84 -6.02 17.80
CA GLY A 192 -14.32 -5.81 16.43
C GLY A 192 -15.05 -4.47 16.20
N GLY A 193 -15.08 -3.59 17.20
CA GLY A 193 -15.58 -2.22 17.07
C GLY A 193 -14.50 -1.27 16.55
N SER A 194 -14.84 0.00 16.34
CA SER A 194 -13.81 1.03 16.07
C SER A 194 -12.89 1.19 17.29
N ALA A 195 -11.58 1.22 17.06
CA ALA A 195 -10.60 1.46 18.12
C ALA A 195 -10.68 2.91 18.63
N THR A 196 -10.71 3.07 19.94
CA THR A 196 -10.58 4.36 20.64
C THR A 196 -9.11 4.72 20.83
N ASP A 197 -8.82 5.99 21.14
CA ASP A 197 -7.44 6.45 21.35
C ASP A 197 -6.81 5.73 22.55
N GLU A 198 -7.56 5.52 23.63
CA GLU A 198 -7.08 4.77 24.80
C GLU A 198 -6.75 3.31 24.47
N GLN A 199 -7.53 2.68 23.58
CA GLN A 199 -7.24 1.32 23.11
C GLN A 199 -6.02 1.29 22.18
N ILE A 200 -5.83 2.33 21.36
CA ILE A 200 -4.65 2.44 20.49
C ILE A 200 -3.39 2.57 21.34
N GLU A 201 -3.40 3.46 22.35
CA GLU A 201 -2.29 3.66 23.27
C GLU A 201 -1.97 2.42 24.09
N ALA A 202 -2.99 1.65 24.50
CA ALA A 202 -2.82 0.39 25.23
C ALA A 202 -2.36 -0.79 24.35
N GLY A 203 -2.43 -0.66 23.02
CA GLY A 203 -2.19 -1.77 22.09
C GLY A 203 -3.37 -2.74 21.93
N ASP A 204 -4.55 -2.39 22.44
CA ASP A 204 -5.79 -3.17 22.40
C ASP A 204 -6.55 -2.99 21.07
N PHE A 205 -5.82 -3.06 19.97
CA PHE A 205 -6.34 -2.88 18.62
C PHE A 205 -5.71 -3.87 17.63
N GLN A 206 -6.29 -3.92 16.44
CA GLN A 206 -5.78 -4.68 15.30
C GLN A 206 -6.05 -3.94 13.98
N ILE A 207 -5.13 -4.09 13.04
CA ILE A 207 -5.34 -3.72 11.64
C ILE A 207 -5.84 -4.96 10.90
N ILE A 208 -7.08 -4.92 10.44
CA ILE A 208 -7.72 -6.03 9.74
C ILE A 208 -7.15 -6.15 8.32
N ALA A 209 -6.68 -7.34 7.99
CA ALA A 209 -6.12 -7.68 6.67
C ALA A 209 -7.17 -8.23 5.69
N GLU A 210 -8.45 -7.97 5.93
CA GLU A 210 -9.57 -8.34 5.06
C GLU A 210 -10.24 -7.07 4.50
N VAL A 211 -10.33 -6.98 3.19
CA VAL A 211 -10.97 -5.86 2.49
C VAL A 211 -12.20 -6.41 1.78
N ASP A 212 -13.38 -5.89 2.14
CA ASP A 212 -14.67 -6.33 1.59
C ASP A 212 -14.91 -7.85 1.73
N GLY A 213 -14.45 -8.43 2.84
CA GLY A 213 -14.55 -9.87 3.14
C GLY A 213 -13.61 -10.75 2.32
N GLN A 214 -12.62 -10.15 1.64
CA GLN A 214 -11.60 -10.86 0.88
C GLN A 214 -10.22 -10.71 1.54
N PRO A 215 -9.39 -11.76 1.49
CA PRO A 215 -8.06 -11.73 2.09
C PRO A 215 -7.17 -10.71 1.37
N GLY A 216 -6.41 -9.95 2.17
CA GLY A 216 -5.38 -9.02 1.72
C GLY A 216 -4.10 -9.19 2.53
N TRP A 217 -3.15 -8.30 2.32
CA TRP A 217 -1.90 -8.22 3.10
C TRP A 217 -1.80 -6.88 3.80
N VAL A 218 -1.34 -6.89 5.05
CA VAL A 218 -0.98 -5.66 5.76
C VAL A 218 0.38 -5.17 5.30
N VAL A 219 0.52 -3.85 5.18
CA VAL A 219 1.73 -3.19 4.75
C VAL A 219 2.04 -2.05 5.70
N LEU A 220 3.22 -2.07 6.30
CA LEU A 220 3.70 -0.98 7.13
C LEU A 220 4.10 0.21 6.25
N ASP A 221 3.55 1.38 6.57
CA ASP A 221 3.87 2.64 5.92
C ASP A 221 4.35 3.62 7.01
N ILE A 222 5.63 3.55 7.35
CA ILE A 222 6.22 4.37 8.42
C ILE A 222 7.50 5.04 7.92
N GLU A 223 7.73 6.27 8.37
CA GLU A 223 8.99 7.00 8.19
C GLU A 223 9.47 7.56 9.54
N GLN A 224 10.72 8.00 9.61
CA GLN A 224 11.29 8.57 10.84
C GLN A 224 10.46 9.75 11.40
N ALA A 225 9.82 10.53 10.52
CA ALA A 225 8.97 11.65 10.93
C ALA A 225 7.68 11.22 11.67
N ASP A 226 7.33 9.93 11.62
CA ASP A 226 6.19 9.37 12.34
C ASP A 226 6.55 8.94 13.77
N ILE A 227 7.84 9.03 14.16
CA ILE A 227 8.37 8.65 15.46
C ILE A 227 8.91 9.87 16.20
N VAL A 228 8.36 10.14 17.38
CA VAL A 228 8.86 11.16 18.30
C VAL A 228 9.68 10.49 19.40
N LEU A 229 10.95 10.86 19.50
CA LEU A 229 11.87 10.34 20.52
C LEU A 229 12.08 11.37 21.63
N GLN A 230 11.88 10.96 22.89
CA GLN A 230 12.16 11.74 24.08
C GLN A 230 13.20 11.03 24.95
N GLU A 231 14.25 11.73 25.38
CA GLU A 231 15.18 11.14 26.35
C GLU A 231 14.53 11.05 27.73
N SER A 232 14.74 9.93 28.42
CA SER A 232 14.38 9.80 29.82
C SER A 232 15.14 10.82 30.67
N SER A 233 14.45 11.46 31.62
CA SER A 233 15.04 12.44 32.53
C SER A 233 16.06 11.85 33.49
#